data_AF-A0A2E5VZ21-F1
#
_entry.id   AF-A0A2E5VZ21-F1
#
_cell.length_a   1.000
_cell.length_b   1.000
_cell.length_c   1.000
_cell.angle_alpha   90.00
_cell.angle_beta   90.00
_cell.angle_gamma   90.00
#
_symmetry.space_group_name_H-M   'P 1'
#
loop_
_entity.id
_entity.type
_entity.pdbx_description
1 polymer ?
#
loop_
_entity_poly.entity_id
_entity_poly.type
_entity_poly.pdbx_seq_one_letter_code
_entity_poly.pdbx_strand_id
1 'polypeptide(L)'
;MTAAGAGLVFFFREIDRKALDGMLGFAAGVMIAASCFGLLGPAIDQTDGDGLAKVLPAAIGFIFGGVCMRLIDAYLPHLHPGAPPEEVEGVKTSWHRSKLLISAITLHNVPEGLAVGVAFGAASSGDGFGAAVALSLGIGIQNFPEGAAVSVPLRREGLSRKESFWWGQLSAMVEPVAAVIGAAAIIFMTPILPYALAFAAGAMIFVVVEELVPEAHRGKNGDIATMGVMIGFTIMMMLDVALG
;
A
#
# COMPACT_ATOMS: atom_id res chain seq x y z
N MET A 1 2.17 0.43 10.81
CA MET A 1 1.48 0.46 12.13
C MET A 1 0.18 -0.36 12.12
N THR A 2 0.15 -1.43 11.33
CA THR A 2 -1.03 -2.25 11.05
C THR A 2 -1.59 -2.93 12.28
N ALA A 3 -0.72 -3.46 13.15
CA ALA A 3 -1.14 -4.03 14.43
C ALA A 3 -1.83 -3.01 15.34
N ALA A 4 -1.41 -1.74 15.34
CA ALA A 4 -2.04 -0.70 16.16
C ALA A 4 -3.46 -0.38 15.64
N GLY A 5 -3.62 -0.24 14.32
CA GLY A 5 -4.93 -0.09 13.68
C GLY A 5 -5.85 -1.29 13.92
N ALA A 6 -5.30 -2.49 13.75
CA ALA A 6 -6.01 -3.74 14.01
C ALA A 6 -6.44 -3.87 15.48
N GLY A 7 -5.71 -3.24 16.41
CA GLY A 7 -6.02 -3.20 17.83
C GLY A 7 -7.35 -2.49 18.16
N LEU A 8 -7.93 -1.70 17.26
CA LEU A 8 -9.21 -1.03 17.48
C LEU A 8 -10.35 -2.02 17.77
N VAL A 9 -10.27 -3.27 17.31
CA VAL A 9 -11.25 -4.33 17.59
C VAL A 9 -11.38 -4.72 19.06
N PHE A 10 -10.39 -4.36 19.90
CA PHE A 10 -10.47 -4.58 21.34
C PHE A 10 -11.41 -3.58 22.02
N PHE A 11 -11.52 -2.37 21.47
CA PHE A 11 -12.33 -1.28 22.01
C PHE A 11 -13.68 -1.15 21.29
N PHE A 12 -13.69 -1.37 19.97
CA PHE A 12 -14.85 -1.17 19.11
C PHE A 12 -15.24 -2.46 18.40
N ARG A 13 -16.55 -2.71 18.30
CA ARG A 13 -17.10 -3.81 17.48
C ARG A 13 -17.39 -3.37 16.05
N GLU A 14 -17.75 -2.10 15.88
CA GLU A 14 -18.01 -1.43 14.62
C GLU A 14 -17.37 -0.03 14.69
N ILE A 15 -16.92 0.48 13.56
CA ILE A 15 -16.47 1.87 13.39
C ILE A 15 -17.50 2.58 12.53
N ASP A 16 -17.75 3.86 12.81
CA ASP A 16 -18.59 4.70 11.98
C ASP A 16 -18.10 4.69 10.52
N ARG A 17 -19.03 4.48 9.57
CA ARG A 17 -18.65 4.33 8.15
C ARG A 17 -17.98 5.58 7.59
N LYS A 18 -18.35 6.79 8.04
CA LYS A 18 -17.71 8.03 7.59
C LYS A 18 -16.27 8.11 8.07
N ALA A 19 -16.03 7.71 9.32
CA ALA A 19 -14.67 7.63 9.87
C ALA A 19 -13.82 6.62 9.10
N LEU A 20 -14.35 5.45 8.77
CA LEU A 20 -13.64 4.44 7.98
C LEU A 20 -13.33 4.94 6.56
N ASP A 21 -14.32 5.49 5.85
CA ASP A 21 -14.15 6.04 4.50
C ASP A 21 -13.11 7.17 4.49
N GLY A 22 -13.11 8.05 5.51
CA GLY A 22 -12.10 9.09 5.68
C GLY A 22 -10.70 8.55 5.97
N MET A 23 -10.59 7.51 6.81
CA MET A 23 -9.31 6.84 7.10
C MET A 23 -8.73 6.17 5.85
N LEU A 24 -9.56 5.47 5.07
CA LEU A 24 -9.14 4.82 3.81
C LEU A 24 -8.76 5.84 2.74
N GLY A 25 -9.54 6.93 2.62
CA GLY A 25 -9.17 8.05 1.75
C GLY A 25 -7.82 8.64 2.15
N PHE A 26 -7.60 8.86 3.45
CA PHE A 26 -6.29 9.29 3.96
C PHE A 26 -5.17 8.33 3.58
N ALA A 27 -5.37 7.02 3.73
CA ALA A 27 -4.36 6.04 3.35
C ALA A 27 -4.04 6.09 1.84
N ALA A 28 -5.06 6.17 0.99
CA ALA A 28 -4.90 6.35 -0.45
C ALA A 28 -4.10 7.62 -0.80
N GLY A 29 -4.40 8.74 -0.13
CA GLY A 29 -3.65 9.98 -0.29
C GLY A 29 -2.16 9.82 0.02
N VAL A 30 -1.83 9.19 1.15
CA VAL A 30 -0.44 8.91 1.54
C VAL A 30 0.25 8.05 0.50
N MET A 31 -0.37 6.95 0.05
CA MET A 31 0.23 6.04 -0.92
C MET A 31 0.46 6.67 -2.29
N ILE A 32 -0.47 7.52 -2.77
CA ILE A 32 -0.29 8.26 -4.03
C ILE A 32 0.90 9.22 -3.91
N ALA A 33 0.96 10.01 -2.84
CA ALA A 33 2.07 10.94 -2.62
C ALA A 33 3.41 10.19 -2.46
N ALA A 34 3.43 9.09 -1.70
CA ALA A 34 4.60 8.24 -1.52
C ALA A 34 5.09 7.67 -2.87
N SER A 35 4.17 7.26 -3.75
CA SER A 35 4.51 6.78 -5.09
C SER A 35 5.11 7.88 -5.97
N CYS A 36 4.56 9.10 -5.91
CA CYS A 36 5.04 10.23 -6.70
C CYS A 36 6.40 10.76 -6.20
N PHE A 37 6.49 11.09 -4.92
CA PHE A 37 7.63 11.81 -4.35
C PHE A 37 8.68 10.86 -3.79
N GLY A 38 8.28 9.84 -3.04
CA GLY A 38 9.21 8.92 -2.39
C GLY A 38 9.78 7.83 -3.30
N LEU A 39 9.21 7.61 -4.49
CA LEU A 39 9.61 6.53 -5.40
C LEU A 39 9.87 7.02 -6.84
N LEU A 40 8.89 7.62 -7.51
CA LEU A 40 9.04 8.05 -8.91
C LEU A 40 10.05 9.19 -9.07
N GLY A 41 10.00 10.21 -8.21
CA GLY A 41 11.00 11.29 -8.20
C GLY A 41 12.43 10.75 -8.12
N PRO A 42 12.78 9.99 -7.06
CA PRO A 42 14.08 9.35 -6.91
C PRO A 42 14.46 8.41 -8.06
N ALA A 43 13.51 7.72 -8.68
CA ALA A 43 13.77 6.87 -9.86
C ALA A 43 14.22 7.70 -11.07
N ILE A 44 13.57 8.83 -11.31
CA ILE A 44 13.88 9.74 -12.42
C ILE A 44 15.20 10.47 -12.14
N ASP A 45 15.43 10.92 -10.91
CA ASP A 45 16.63 11.67 -10.54
C ASP A 45 17.91 10.83 -10.59
N GLN A 46 17.79 9.52 -10.34
CA GLN A 46 18.89 8.56 -10.46
C GLN A 46 19.14 8.05 -11.89
N THR A 47 18.37 8.52 -12.87
CA THR A 47 18.59 8.18 -14.27
C THR A 47 19.43 9.27 -14.96
N ASP A 48 20.56 8.88 -15.54
CA ASP A 48 21.40 9.76 -16.34
C ASP A 48 20.73 10.18 -17.67
N GLY A 49 21.12 11.34 -18.19
CA GLY A 49 20.64 11.89 -19.45
C GLY A 49 19.53 12.95 -19.28
N ASP A 50 18.97 13.39 -20.41
CA ASP A 50 18.02 14.49 -20.46
C ASP A 50 16.72 14.12 -21.20
N GLY A 51 15.67 14.89 -20.95
CA GLY A 51 14.38 14.74 -21.63
C GLY A 51 13.78 13.34 -21.46
N LEU A 52 13.40 12.70 -22.57
CA LEU A 52 12.75 11.39 -22.55
C LEU A 52 13.66 10.26 -22.04
N ALA A 53 14.98 10.36 -22.23
CA ALA A 53 15.91 9.34 -21.76
C ALA A 53 15.90 9.23 -20.23
N LYS A 54 15.77 10.38 -19.55
CA LYS A 54 15.75 10.48 -18.08
C LYS A 54 14.53 9.81 -17.45
N VAL A 55 13.36 9.88 -18.10
CA VAL A 55 12.12 9.32 -17.55
C VAL A 55 11.87 7.87 -17.99
N LEU A 56 12.55 7.39 -19.03
CA LEU A 56 12.25 6.11 -19.65
C LEU A 56 12.36 4.91 -18.68
N PRO A 57 13.41 4.78 -17.85
CA PRO A 57 13.49 3.71 -16.86
C PRO A 57 12.34 3.72 -15.87
N ALA A 58 11.98 4.91 -15.36
CA ALA A 58 10.87 5.06 -14.43
C ALA A 58 9.53 4.72 -15.09
N ALA A 59 9.29 5.17 -16.33
CA ALA A 59 8.08 4.85 -17.06
C ALA A 59 7.93 3.34 -17.31
N ILE A 60 9.03 2.67 -17.71
CA ILE A 60 9.04 1.21 -17.92
C ILE A 60 8.79 0.48 -16.60
N GLY A 61 9.51 0.84 -15.54
CA GLY A 61 9.36 0.24 -14.22
C GLY A 61 7.94 0.40 -13.69
N PHE A 62 7.37 1.59 -13.78
CA PHE A 62 6.01 1.91 -13.36
C PHE A 62 4.95 1.06 -14.07
N ILE A 63 4.98 1.02 -15.40
CA ILE A 63 4.03 0.20 -16.15
C ILE A 63 4.24 -1.29 -15.86
N PHE A 64 5.49 -1.75 -15.76
CA PHE A 64 5.78 -3.14 -15.43
C PHE A 64 5.27 -3.53 -14.03
N GLY A 65 5.44 -2.67 -13.04
CA GLY A 65 4.89 -2.85 -11.69
C GLY A 65 3.37 -2.96 -11.68
N GLY A 66 2.70 -2.03 -12.36
CA GLY A 66 1.23 -2.06 -12.50
C GLY A 66 0.73 -3.30 -13.24
N VAL A 67 1.39 -3.72 -14.32
CA VAL A 67 1.03 -4.93 -15.07
C VAL A 67 1.26 -6.18 -14.23
N CYS A 68 2.36 -6.27 -13.49
CA CYS A 68 2.61 -7.39 -12.58
C CYS A 68 1.53 -7.49 -11.51
N MET A 69 1.16 -6.37 -10.88
CA MET A 69 0.05 -6.37 -9.92
C MET A 69 -1.28 -6.73 -10.57
N ARG A 70 -1.58 -6.20 -11.76
CA ARG A 70 -2.77 -6.56 -12.52
C ARG A 70 -2.86 -8.06 -12.81
N LEU A 71 -1.73 -8.69 -13.14
CA LEU A 71 -1.67 -10.14 -13.36
C LEU A 71 -1.92 -10.89 -12.06
N ILE A 72 -1.26 -10.49 -10.97
CA ILE A 72 -1.44 -11.16 -9.68
C ILE A 72 -2.91 -11.04 -9.22
N ASP A 73 -3.48 -9.86 -9.31
CA ASP A 73 -4.89 -9.54 -9.08
C ASP A 73 -5.83 -10.45 -9.91
N ALA A 74 -5.56 -10.61 -11.22
CA ALA A 74 -6.36 -11.44 -12.11
C ALA A 74 -6.40 -12.93 -11.72
N TYR A 75 -5.35 -13.44 -11.07
CA TYR A 75 -5.23 -14.86 -10.74
C TYR A 75 -5.50 -15.15 -9.27
N LEU A 76 -5.17 -14.25 -8.35
CA LEU A 76 -5.33 -14.53 -6.93
C LEU A 76 -6.81 -14.41 -6.53
N PRO A 77 -7.42 -15.48 -6.00
CA PRO A 77 -8.79 -15.41 -5.48
C PRO A 77 -8.82 -14.44 -4.30
N HIS A 78 -9.60 -13.38 -4.42
CA HIS A 78 -9.68 -12.39 -3.37
C HIS A 78 -11.04 -11.68 -3.37
N LEU A 79 -11.35 -11.01 -2.27
CA LEU A 79 -12.57 -10.22 -2.11
C LEU A 79 -12.17 -8.93 -1.42
N HIS A 80 -12.55 -7.79 -2.00
CA HIS A 80 -12.25 -6.50 -1.39
C HIS A 80 -13.00 -6.34 -0.06
N PRO A 81 -12.40 -5.68 0.95
CA PRO A 81 -13.11 -5.32 2.18
C PRO A 81 -14.44 -4.63 1.87
N GLY A 82 -15.52 -5.01 2.55
CA GLY A 82 -16.84 -4.41 2.32
C GLY A 82 -17.60 -4.90 1.08
N ALA A 83 -16.97 -5.69 0.21
CA ALA A 83 -17.61 -6.20 -1.01
C ALA A 83 -18.60 -7.34 -0.70
N PRO A 84 -19.71 -7.43 -1.45
CA PRO A 84 -20.64 -8.56 -1.36
C PRO A 84 -20.02 -9.83 -1.97
N PRO A 85 -20.48 -11.03 -1.59
CA PRO A 85 -19.87 -12.30 -2.04
C PRO A 85 -19.89 -12.55 -3.56
N GLU A 86 -20.72 -11.82 -4.30
CA GLU A 86 -20.82 -11.90 -5.76
C GLU A 86 -19.67 -11.17 -6.48
N GLU A 87 -18.96 -10.27 -5.78
CA GLU A 87 -17.83 -9.48 -6.28
C GLU A 87 -16.48 -10.17 -6.00
N VAL A 88 -16.45 -11.51 -5.91
CA VAL A 88 -15.18 -12.26 -5.77
C VAL A 88 -14.40 -12.21 -7.08
N GLU A 89 -13.15 -11.83 -6.98
CA GLU A 89 -12.22 -11.73 -8.11
C GLU A 89 -11.20 -12.88 -8.12
N GLY A 90 -10.44 -12.98 -9.21
CA GLY A 90 -9.44 -14.04 -9.41
C GLY A 90 -10.03 -15.39 -9.83
N VAL A 91 -9.25 -16.47 -9.66
CA VAL A 91 -9.72 -17.82 -10.00
C VAL A 91 -10.80 -18.29 -9.02
N LYS A 92 -11.81 -19.01 -9.52
CA LYS A 92 -12.89 -19.55 -8.69
C LYS A 92 -12.35 -20.53 -7.65
N THR A 93 -12.70 -20.33 -6.39
CA THR A 93 -12.32 -21.22 -5.28
C THR A 93 -13.47 -21.47 -4.31
N SER A 94 -13.30 -22.47 -3.45
CA SER A 94 -14.20 -22.75 -2.33
C SER A 94 -13.75 -22.07 -1.02
N TRP A 95 -12.93 -21.01 -1.11
CA TRP A 95 -12.39 -20.35 0.06
C TRP A 95 -13.48 -19.61 0.83
N HIS A 96 -13.41 -19.67 2.16
CA HIS A 96 -14.25 -18.83 3.00
C HIS A 96 -13.89 -17.36 2.81
N ARG A 97 -14.88 -16.48 2.96
CA ARG A 97 -14.75 -15.02 2.81
C ARG A 97 -13.59 -14.42 3.58
N SER A 98 -13.32 -14.90 4.79
CA SER A 98 -12.16 -14.45 5.58
C SER A 98 -10.84 -14.65 4.85
N LYS A 99 -10.63 -15.81 4.20
CA LYS A 99 -9.41 -16.09 3.41
C LYS A 99 -9.31 -15.20 2.18
N LEU A 100 -10.44 -14.88 1.53
CA LEU A 100 -10.50 -14.00 0.37
C LEU A 100 -10.20 -12.53 0.74
N LEU A 101 -10.66 -12.09 1.92
CA LEU A 101 -10.32 -10.77 2.45
C LEU A 101 -8.82 -10.70 2.78
N ILE A 102 -8.29 -11.71 3.48
CA ILE A 102 -6.87 -11.77 3.84
C ILE A 102 -5.99 -11.81 2.59
N SER A 103 -6.37 -12.52 1.53
CA SER A 103 -5.60 -12.58 0.30
C SER A 103 -5.54 -11.21 -0.41
N ALA A 104 -6.66 -10.48 -0.48
CA ALA A 104 -6.68 -9.11 -1.02
C ALA A 104 -5.68 -8.22 -0.29
N ILE A 105 -5.76 -8.17 1.04
CA ILE A 105 -4.91 -7.28 1.83
C ILE A 105 -3.44 -7.74 1.82
N THR A 106 -3.19 -9.04 1.72
CA THR A 106 -1.82 -9.55 1.54
C THR A 106 -1.21 -8.99 0.25
N LEU A 107 -2.00 -8.85 -0.82
CA LEU A 107 -1.51 -8.23 -2.05
C LEU A 107 -1.18 -6.75 -1.89
N HIS A 108 -1.90 -6.02 -1.04
CA HIS A 108 -1.66 -4.59 -0.81
C HIS A 108 -0.34 -4.32 -0.10
N ASN A 109 -0.02 -5.21 0.83
CA ASN A 109 1.17 -5.09 1.65
C ASN A 109 2.46 -5.49 0.92
N VAL A 110 2.37 -6.14 -0.25
CA VAL A 110 3.55 -6.49 -1.07
C VAL A 110 4.20 -5.24 -1.67
N PRO A 111 3.48 -4.36 -2.42
CA PRO A 111 4.03 -3.09 -2.91
C PRO A 111 4.60 -2.21 -1.80
N GLU A 112 3.95 -2.14 -0.63
CA GLU A 112 4.42 -1.35 0.51
C GLU A 112 5.75 -1.86 1.06
N GLY A 113 5.83 -3.16 1.32
CA GLY A 113 7.08 -3.78 1.77
C GLY A 113 8.19 -3.58 0.74
N LEU A 114 7.91 -3.81 -0.54
CA LEU A 114 8.86 -3.57 -1.63
C LEU A 114 9.33 -2.11 -1.66
N ALA A 115 8.43 -1.15 -1.53
CA ALA A 115 8.75 0.28 -1.52
C ALA A 115 9.72 0.63 -0.38
N VAL A 116 9.43 0.19 0.85
CA VAL A 116 10.33 0.38 2.01
C VAL A 116 11.69 -0.28 1.75
N GLY A 117 11.68 -1.53 1.28
CA GLY A 117 12.89 -2.30 1.00
C GLY A 117 13.80 -1.66 -0.03
N VAL A 118 13.23 -1.30 -1.19
CA VAL A 118 13.96 -0.67 -2.30
C VAL A 118 14.50 0.69 -1.86
N ALA A 119 13.73 1.51 -1.13
CA ALA A 119 14.19 2.80 -0.66
C ALA A 119 15.37 2.69 0.33
N PHE A 120 15.32 1.76 1.29
CA PHE A 120 16.47 1.54 2.18
C PHE A 120 17.65 0.85 1.47
N GLY A 121 17.39 -0.01 0.49
CA GLY A 121 18.41 -0.56 -0.39
C GLY A 121 19.15 0.53 -1.14
N ALA A 122 18.43 1.52 -1.70
CA ALA A 122 19.01 2.69 -2.35
C ALA A 122 19.86 3.51 -1.37
N ALA A 123 19.31 3.78 -0.17
CA ALA A 123 19.97 4.54 0.88
C ALA A 123 21.30 3.93 1.36
N SER A 124 21.53 2.64 1.14
CA SER A 124 22.80 1.98 1.48
C SER A 124 24.01 2.51 0.69
N SER A 125 23.76 3.20 -0.43
CA SER A 125 24.79 3.78 -1.29
C SER A 125 25.30 5.16 -0.81
N GLY A 126 24.72 5.71 0.27
CA GLY A 126 25.20 6.92 0.95
C GLY A 126 24.26 8.13 0.88
N ASP A 127 23.39 8.19 -0.12
CA ASP A 127 22.38 9.25 -0.29
C ASP A 127 20.96 8.70 -0.16
N GLY A 128 20.02 9.48 0.38
CA GLY A 128 18.59 9.13 0.40
C GLY A 128 18.07 8.42 1.66
N PHE A 129 18.85 8.33 2.75
CA PHE A 129 18.37 7.79 4.03
C PHE A 129 17.15 8.55 4.57
N GLY A 130 17.17 9.88 4.44
CA GLY A 130 16.07 10.76 4.80
C GLY A 130 14.77 10.43 4.08
N ALA A 131 14.83 10.30 2.75
CA ALA A 131 13.70 9.91 1.90
C ALA A 131 13.18 8.51 2.24
N ALA A 132 14.07 7.54 2.50
CA ALA A 132 13.68 6.19 2.93
C ALA A 132 12.95 6.20 4.28
N VAL A 133 13.39 7.03 5.23
CA VAL A 133 12.69 7.25 6.51
C VAL A 133 11.34 7.92 6.29
N ALA A 134 11.27 8.96 5.45
CA ALA A 134 10.03 9.66 5.11
C ALA A 134 8.98 8.69 4.53
N LEU A 135 9.37 7.91 3.52
CA LEU A 135 8.54 6.88 2.90
C LEU A 135 8.06 5.85 3.93
N SER A 136 8.96 5.37 4.78
CA SER A 136 8.63 4.36 5.81
C SER A 136 7.68 4.90 6.87
N LEU A 137 7.81 6.17 7.25
CA LEU A 137 6.86 6.84 8.15
C LEU A 137 5.50 7.02 7.48
N GLY A 138 5.47 7.44 6.21
CA GLY A 138 4.24 7.53 5.42
C GLY A 138 3.48 6.19 5.38
N ILE A 139 4.17 5.13 4.92
CA ILE A 139 3.65 3.76 4.89
C ILE A 139 3.21 3.33 6.29
N GLY A 140 4.01 3.62 7.32
CA GLY A 140 3.66 3.33 8.71
C GLY A 140 2.34 3.98 9.14
N ILE A 141 2.13 5.27 8.82
CA ILE A 141 0.97 6.09 9.19
C ILE A 141 -0.30 5.60 8.51
N GLN A 142 -0.25 5.35 7.21
CA GLN A 142 -1.42 4.87 6.46
C GLN A 142 -1.81 3.43 6.86
N ASN A 143 -0.83 2.61 7.29
CA ASN A 143 -1.09 1.25 7.74
C ASN A 143 -2.01 1.16 8.97
N PHE A 144 -2.17 2.24 9.74
CA PHE A 144 -3.13 2.28 10.84
C PHE A 144 -4.59 2.22 10.34
N PRO A 145 -5.06 3.16 9.47
CA PRO A 145 -6.30 3.03 8.71
C PRO A 145 -6.56 1.63 8.15
N GLU A 146 -5.58 1.06 7.44
CA GLU A 146 -5.75 -0.23 6.78
C GLU A 146 -5.94 -1.35 7.80
N GLY A 147 -5.10 -1.44 8.84
CA GLY A 147 -5.26 -2.45 9.89
C GLY A 147 -6.64 -2.42 10.56
N ALA A 148 -7.24 -1.23 10.69
CA ALA A 148 -8.61 -1.07 11.16
C ALA A 148 -9.62 -1.60 10.12
N ALA A 149 -9.43 -1.27 8.84
CA ALA A 149 -10.27 -1.70 7.73
C ALA A 149 -10.27 -3.22 7.50
N VAL A 150 -9.19 -3.92 7.88
CA VAL A 150 -9.16 -5.39 7.88
C VAL A 150 -9.92 -5.97 9.05
N SER A 151 -9.56 -5.53 10.25
CA SER A 151 -9.90 -6.24 11.48
C SER A 151 -11.35 -5.97 11.93
N VAL A 152 -11.87 -4.77 11.68
CA VAL A 152 -13.21 -4.35 12.12
C VAL A 152 -14.33 -5.08 11.35
N PRO A 153 -14.27 -5.24 10.01
CA PRO A 153 -15.25 -6.07 9.30
C PRO A 153 -15.26 -7.51 9.80
N LEU A 154 -14.09 -8.12 10.01
CA LEU A 154 -13.99 -9.47 10.59
C LEU A 154 -14.64 -9.56 11.97
N ARG A 155 -14.45 -8.52 12.80
CA ARG A 155 -15.07 -8.40 14.12
C ARG A 155 -16.59 -8.27 14.05
N ARG A 156 -17.09 -7.51 13.07
CA ARG A 156 -18.53 -7.32 12.81
C ARG A 156 -19.19 -8.62 12.35
N GLU A 157 -18.48 -9.42 11.56
CA GLU A 157 -18.90 -10.71 11.02
C GLU A 157 -18.89 -11.86 12.04
N GLY A 158 -18.47 -11.58 13.28
CA GLY A 158 -18.63 -12.49 14.40
C GLY A 158 -17.35 -13.15 14.90
N LEU A 159 -16.19 -12.85 14.30
CA LEU A 159 -14.91 -13.32 14.84
C LEU A 159 -14.64 -12.71 16.23
N SER A 160 -13.91 -13.46 17.07
CA SER A 160 -13.50 -12.95 18.38
C SER A 160 -12.53 -11.76 18.25
N ARG A 161 -12.37 -10.97 19.33
CA ARG A 161 -11.45 -9.81 19.34
C ARG A 161 -10.03 -10.25 18.97
N LYS A 162 -9.63 -11.38 19.55
CA LYS A 162 -8.31 -11.97 19.37
C LYS A 162 -8.12 -12.45 17.93
N GLU A 163 -9.09 -13.17 17.37
CA GLU A 163 -8.99 -13.62 15.97
C GLU A 163 -8.99 -12.45 14.99
N SER A 164 -9.85 -11.45 15.17
CA SER A 164 -9.92 -10.27 14.30
C SER A 164 -8.62 -9.48 14.32
N PHE A 165 -8.02 -9.32 15.51
CA PHE A 165 -6.71 -8.68 15.67
C PHE A 165 -5.60 -9.49 15.00
N TRP A 166 -5.56 -10.82 15.21
CA TRP A 166 -4.55 -11.68 14.59
C TRP A 166 -4.61 -11.61 13.07
N TRP A 167 -5.80 -11.77 12.49
CA TRP A 167 -5.94 -11.66 11.04
C TRP A 167 -5.58 -10.28 10.51
N GLY A 168 -5.94 -9.21 11.24
CA GLY A 168 -5.59 -7.84 10.86
C GLY A 168 -4.09 -7.52 10.89
N GLN A 169 -3.30 -8.12 11.78
CA GLN A 169 -1.85 -7.92 11.75
C GLN A 169 -1.12 -8.92 10.85
N LEU A 170 -1.63 -10.16 10.73
CA LEU A 170 -1.02 -11.20 9.89
C LEU A 170 -1.08 -10.83 8.41
N SER A 171 -2.07 -10.04 7.99
CA SER A 171 -2.13 -9.52 6.62
C SER A 171 -0.91 -8.65 6.26
N ALA A 172 -0.30 -7.98 7.24
CA ALA A 172 0.89 -7.14 7.07
C ALA A 172 2.22 -7.89 7.27
N MET A 173 2.21 -9.19 7.64
CA MET A 173 3.44 -9.96 7.78
C MET A 173 4.22 -10.14 6.48
N VAL A 174 3.60 -9.87 5.34
CA VAL A 174 4.28 -9.87 4.04
C VAL A 174 5.15 -8.63 3.85
N GLU A 175 4.88 -7.50 4.52
CA GLU A 175 5.66 -6.27 4.35
C GLU A 175 7.15 -6.48 4.69
N PRO A 176 7.53 -7.06 5.86
CA PRO A 176 8.95 -7.27 6.17
C PRO A 176 9.65 -8.23 5.20
N VAL A 177 8.93 -9.24 4.71
CA VAL A 177 9.46 -10.21 3.74
C VAL A 177 9.72 -9.51 2.41
N ALA A 178 8.74 -8.75 1.91
CA ALA A 178 8.85 -7.96 0.70
C ALA A 178 9.93 -6.87 0.83
N ALA A 179 10.08 -6.25 2.00
CA ALA A 179 11.13 -5.27 2.27
C ALA A 179 12.53 -5.87 2.21
N VAL A 180 12.73 -7.05 2.80
CA VAL A 180 14.02 -7.76 2.70
C VAL A 180 14.33 -8.13 1.24
N ILE A 181 13.34 -8.61 0.49
CA ILE A 181 13.49 -8.93 -0.94
C ILE A 181 13.84 -7.67 -1.75
N GLY A 182 13.12 -6.58 -1.52
CA GLY A 182 13.35 -5.30 -2.20
C GLY A 182 14.74 -4.73 -1.90
N ALA A 183 15.16 -4.73 -0.63
CA ALA A 183 16.49 -4.27 -0.24
C ALA A 183 17.60 -5.15 -0.84
N ALA A 184 17.44 -6.48 -0.79
CA ALA A 184 18.40 -7.42 -1.37
C ALA A 184 18.55 -7.21 -2.89
N ALA A 185 17.44 -7.01 -3.60
CA ALA A 185 17.47 -6.77 -5.04
C ALA A 185 18.35 -5.57 -5.42
N ILE A 186 18.29 -4.48 -4.63
CA ILE A 186 19.09 -3.28 -4.90
C ILE A 186 20.58 -3.47 -4.59
N ILE A 187 20.91 -4.13 -3.48
CA ILE A 187 22.29 -4.35 -3.05
C ILE A 187 23.10 -5.10 -4.14
N PHE A 188 22.46 -5.97 -4.92
CA PHE A 188 23.13 -6.76 -5.96
C PHE A 188 23.02 -6.16 -7.37
N MET A 189 22.15 -5.17 -7.63
CA MET A 189 21.76 -4.75 -9.00
C MET A 189 21.57 -3.22 -9.13
N THR A 190 22.61 -2.43 -8.86
CA THR A 190 22.58 -0.96 -8.88
C THR A 190 22.01 -0.33 -10.17
N PRO A 191 22.33 -0.80 -11.40
CA PRO A 191 21.76 -0.23 -12.63
C PRO A 191 20.25 -0.39 -12.78
N ILE A 192 19.63 -1.24 -11.96
CA ILE A 192 18.19 -1.54 -12.01
C ILE A 192 17.40 -0.72 -10.99
N LEU A 193 18.08 0.08 -10.16
CA LEU A 193 17.44 0.86 -9.11
C LEU A 193 16.32 1.80 -9.60
N PRO A 194 16.49 2.60 -10.69
CA PRO A 194 15.39 3.40 -11.25
C PRO A 194 14.16 2.57 -11.62
N TYR A 195 14.37 1.38 -12.20
CA TYR A 195 13.28 0.47 -12.57
C TYR A 195 12.60 -0.12 -11.35
N ALA A 196 13.36 -0.48 -10.31
CA ALA A 196 12.84 -1.09 -9.10
C ALA A 196 12.03 -0.11 -8.25
N LEU A 197 12.50 1.13 -8.09
CA LEU A 197 11.75 2.20 -7.41
C LEU A 197 10.43 2.47 -8.14
N ALA A 198 10.49 2.64 -9.46
CA ALA A 198 9.29 2.88 -10.24
C ALA A 198 8.37 1.66 -10.31
N PHE A 199 8.90 0.43 -10.29
CA PHE A 199 8.13 -0.80 -10.17
C PHE A 199 7.30 -0.81 -8.88
N ALA A 200 7.92 -0.50 -7.74
CA ALA A 200 7.20 -0.39 -6.47
C ALA A 200 6.11 0.69 -6.53
N ALA A 201 6.40 1.84 -7.14
CA ALA A 201 5.42 2.92 -7.33
C ALA A 201 4.24 2.51 -8.21
N GLY A 202 4.50 1.84 -9.34
CA GLY A 202 3.46 1.36 -10.25
C GLY A 202 2.58 0.29 -9.63
N ALA A 203 3.20 -0.62 -8.89
CA ALA A 203 2.48 -1.63 -8.12
C ALA A 203 1.59 -1.01 -7.03
N MET A 204 2.09 0.00 -6.33
CA MET A 204 1.35 0.72 -5.28
C MET A 204 0.19 1.54 -5.87
N ILE A 205 0.41 2.29 -6.95
CA ILE A 205 -0.67 3.04 -7.62
C ILE A 205 -1.76 2.11 -8.16
N PHE A 206 -1.40 0.94 -8.70
CA PHE A 206 -2.39 -0.06 -9.11
C PHE A 206 -3.31 -0.42 -7.94
N VAL A 207 -2.76 -0.80 -6.79
CA VAL A 207 -3.54 -1.16 -5.59
C VAL A 207 -4.42 -0.01 -5.11
N VAL A 208 -3.89 1.21 -5.07
CA VAL A 208 -4.66 2.37 -4.60
C VAL A 208 -5.88 2.64 -5.48
N VAL A 209 -5.71 2.58 -6.79
CA VAL A 209 -6.77 2.88 -7.75
C VAL A 209 -7.77 1.74 -7.86
N GLU A 210 -7.30 0.49 -7.86
CA GLU A 210 -8.15 -0.69 -8.00
C GLU A 210 -8.99 -0.94 -6.75
N GLU A 211 -8.44 -0.69 -5.56
CA GLU A 211 -9.07 -1.15 -4.31
C GLU A 211 -9.32 -0.05 -3.29
N LEU A 212 -8.29 0.72 -2.93
CA LEU A 212 -8.37 1.61 -1.77
C LEU A 212 -9.31 2.81 -2.01
N VAL A 213 -9.21 3.44 -3.19
CA VAL A 213 -10.09 4.55 -3.58
C VAL A 213 -11.54 4.08 -3.75
N PRO A 214 -11.84 2.99 -4.48
CA PRO A 214 -13.19 2.44 -4.55
C PRO A 214 -13.79 2.09 -3.18
N GLU A 215 -13.03 1.45 -2.28
CA GLU A 215 -13.56 1.06 -0.97
C GLU A 215 -13.84 2.28 -0.09
N ALA A 216 -12.99 3.30 -0.13
CA ALA A 216 -13.25 4.56 0.56
C ALA A 216 -14.55 5.25 0.09
N HIS A 217 -14.97 5.01 -1.16
CA HIS A 217 -16.21 5.59 -1.72
C HIS A 217 -17.44 4.69 -1.56
N ARG A 218 -17.28 3.41 -1.19
CA ARG A 218 -18.39 2.45 -1.10
C ARG A 218 -19.44 2.83 -0.05
N GLY A 219 -19.06 3.56 1.00
CA GLY A 219 -19.97 4.02 2.06
C GLY A 219 -20.87 5.21 1.71
N LYS A 220 -20.81 5.72 0.46
CA LYS A 220 -21.51 6.93 -0.01
C LYS A 220 -21.07 8.22 0.69
N ASN A 221 -19.89 8.24 1.32
CA ASN A 221 -19.28 9.41 1.96
C ASN A 221 -18.11 9.96 1.14
N GLY A 222 -18.29 10.05 -0.19
CA GLY A 222 -17.22 10.37 -1.14
C GLY A 222 -16.50 11.69 -0.84
N ASP A 223 -17.22 12.71 -0.36
CA ASP A 223 -16.61 13.99 0.02
C ASP A 223 -15.62 13.82 1.19
N ILE A 224 -15.95 12.98 2.18
CA ILE A 224 -15.09 12.72 3.34
C ILE A 224 -13.88 11.89 2.92
N ALA A 225 -14.08 10.86 2.09
CA ALA A 225 -13.00 10.08 1.51
C ALA A 225 -12.03 10.97 0.71
N THR A 226 -12.57 11.85 -0.14
CA THR A 226 -11.79 12.79 -0.95
C THR A 226 -11.00 13.77 -0.08
N MET A 227 -11.60 14.32 0.98
CA MET A 227 -10.87 15.15 1.94
C MET A 227 -9.79 14.35 2.68
N GLY A 228 -10.04 13.09 3.00
CA GLY A 228 -9.04 12.14 3.48
C GLY A 228 -7.84 12.07 2.54
N VAL A 229 -8.08 11.81 1.24
CA VAL A 229 -7.03 11.75 0.21
C VAL A 229 -6.20 13.03 0.21
N MET A 230 -6.84 14.19 0.19
CA MET A 230 -6.15 15.49 0.20
C MET A 230 -5.24 15.66 1.43
N ILE A 231 -5.73 15.28 2.62
CA ILE A 231 -4.98 15.38 3.87
C ILE A 231 -3.81 14.40 3.88
N GLY A 232 -4.05 13.14 3.50
CA GLY A 232 -3.02 12.11 3.45
C GLY A 232 -1.90 12.45 2.47
N PHE A 233 -2.28 12.90 1.27
CA PHE A 233 -1.34 13.35 0.25
C PHE A 233 -0.48 14.51 0.77
N THR A 234 -1.11 15.52 1.39
CA THR A 234 -0.41 16.69 1.93
C THR A 234 0.57 16.30 3.03
N ILE A 235 0.16 15.44 3.98
CA ILE A 235 1.03 15.00 5.06
C ILE A 235 2.22 14.22 4.51
N MET A 236 2.00 13.31 3.55
CA MET A 236 3.10 12.55 2.96
C MET A 236 4.05 13.46 2.16
N MET A 237 3.53 14.42 1.40
CA MET A 237 4.35 15.43 0.71
C MET A 237 5.18 16.26 1.70
N MET A 238 4.60 16.64 2.85
CA MET A 238 5.35 17.34 3.90
C MET A 238 6.43 16.45 4.53
N LEU A 239 6.15 15.16 4.76
CA LEU A 239 7.13 14.22 5.31
C LEU A 239 8.31 14.05 4.36
N ASP A 240 8.04 13.89 3.06
CA ASP A 240 9.04 13.77 2.00
C ASP A 240 9.97 15.00 2.01
N VAL A 241 9.42 16.19 1.82
CA VAL A 241 10.19 17.46 1.78
C VAL A 241 10.92 17.77 3.08
N ALA A 242 10.33 17.43 4.25
CA ALA A 242 10.93 17.75 5.54
C ALA A 242 12.06 16.80 5.94
N LEU A 243 12.06 15.56 5.44
CA LEU A 243 12.97 14.51 5.90
C LEU A 243 13.94 14.02 4.82
N GLY A 244 13.74 14.32 3.54
CA GLY A 244 14.67 13.89 2.48
C GLY A 244 14.50 14.65 1.18
#